data_AF-A0A6G3Z0A6-F1
#
_entry.id   AF-A0A6G3Z0A6-F1
#
_cell.length_a   1.000
_cell.length_b   1.000
_cell.length_c   1.000
_cell.angle_alpha   90.00
_cell.angle_beta   90.00
_cell.angle_gamma   90.00
#
_symmetry.space_group_name_H-M   'P 1'
#
loop_
_entity.id
_entity.type
_entity.pdbx_description
1 polymer ?
#
loop_
_entity_poly.entity_id
_entity_poly.type
_entity_poly.pdbx_seq_one_letter_code
_entity_poly.pdbx_strand_id
1 'polypeptide(L)'
;MTTTPREQEAAVKVTVDSDPVSTSFEKWGKPGHFDRTLARGPKTTTWIWNLHADAHDFDSHTSDLEDISRKIFSAHFGHLAIVFIWLSGMYFHGARFSNYEAWMSNPVAIKPSAQVVWPIFGQEILNSDVGGGFQGIQITSGLFQMWRASGITNSYQLYCTAIGGLVMAGLMLFA
;
A
#
# COMPACT_ATOMS: atom_id res chain seq x y z
N MET A 1 -11.52 46.70 -25.90
CA MET A 1 -12.09 45.79 -24.88
C MET A 1 -12.21 44.42 -25.50
N THR A 2 -11.30 43.52 -25.16
CA THR A 2 -11.37 42.11 -25.55
C THR A 2 -12.21 41.40 -24.49
N THR A 3 -13.43 40.99 -24.83
CA THR A 3 -14.28 40.21 -23.94
C THR A 3 -13.82 38.76 -23.99
N THR A 4 -13.24 38.27 -22.90
CA THR A 4 -12.98 36.84 -22.68
C THR A 4 -14.30 36.07 -22.79
N PRO A 5 -14.38 34.97 -23.57
CA PRO A 5 -15.55 34.11 -23.56
C PRO A 5 -15.75 33.53 -22.16
N ARG A 6 -16.96 33.67 -21.60
CA ARG A 6 -17.35 32.91 -20.41
C ARG A 6 -17.48 31.45 -20.82
N GLU A 7 -16.52 30.61 -20.43
CA GLU A 7 -16.71 29.17 -20.40
C GLU A 7 -18.00 28.90 -19.61
N GLN A 8 -19.02 28.36 -20.27
CA GLN A 8 -20.13 27.76 -19.55
C GLN A 8 -19.59 26.48 -18.92
N GLU A 9 -19.21 26.56 -17.64
CA GLU A 9 -18.95 25.38 -16.83
C GLU A 9 -20.22 24.51 -16.86
N ALA A 10 -20.19 23.43 -17.65
CA ALA A 10 -21.27 22.46 -17.65
C ALA A 10 -21.40 21.89 -16.23
N ALA A 11 -22.58 22.02 -15.63
CA ALA A 11 -22.83 21.51 -14.28
C ALA A 11 -22.64 19.98 -14.26
N VAL A 12 -21.54 19.52 -13.68
CA VAL A 12 -21.23 18.10 -13.52
C VAL A 12 -22.18 17.51 -12.47
N LYS A 13 -22.86 16.41 -12.80
CA LYS A 13 -23.76 15.68 -11.90
C LYS A 13 -23.11 14.37 -11.46
N VAL A 14 -23.14 14.09 -10.16
CA VAL A 14 -22.73 12.79 -9.61
C VAL A 14 -23.91 11.83 -9.64
N THR A 15 -23.72 10.64 -10.20
CA THR A 15 -24.71 9.56 -10.28
C THR A 15 -24.09 8.25 -9.80
N VAL A 16 -24.81 7.49 -8.99
CA VAL A 16 -24.34 6.23 -8.39
C VAL A 16 -25.51 5.24 -8.33
N ASP A 17 -25.23 3.96 -8.58
CA ASP A 17 -26.19 2.87 -8.34
C ASP A 17 -26.07 2.34 -6.90
N SER A 18 -27.20 2.09 -6.25
CA SER A 18 -27.23 1.49 -4.92
C SER A 18 -27.16 -0.03 -5.00
N ASP A 19 -26.25 -0.63 -4.22
CA ASP A 19 -26.06 -2.07 -4.08
C ASP A 19 -26.02 -2.86 -5.41
N PRO A 20 -25.17 -2.47 -6.40
CA PRO A 20 -25.13 -3.13 -7.69
C PRO A 20 -24.61 -4.58 -7.63
N VAL A 21 -23.87 -4.95 -6.57
CA VAL A 21 -23.34 -6.29 -6.35
C VAL A 21 -23.50 -6.67 -4.89
N SER A 22 -24.13 -7.81 -4.60
CA SER A 22 -24.28 -8.32 -3.24
C SER A 22 -22.95 -8.79 -2.65
N THR A 23 -22.62 -8.35 -1.43
CA THR A 23 -21.46 -8.84 -0.69
C THR A 23 -21.69 -10.28 -0.21
N SER A 24 -20.94 -11.24 -0.77
CA SER A 24 -21.05 -12.68 -0.42
C SER A 24 -19.72 -13.41 -0.67
N PHE A 25 -19.44 -14.43 0.14
CA PHE A 25 -18.29 -15.33 -0.03
C PHE A 25 -18.50 -16.41 -1.11
N GLU A 26 -19.69 -16.53 -1.70
CA GLU A 26 -19.99 -17.59 -2.66
C GLU A 26 -18.99 -17.65 -3.83
N LYS A 27 -18.62 -16.48 -4.37
CA LYS A 27 -17.69 -16.36 -5.50
C LYS A 27 -16.25 -16.73 -5.12
N TRP A 28 -15.85 -16.57 -3.86
CA TRP A 28 -14.51 -16.93 -3.39
C TRP A 28 -14.29 -18.45 -3.42
N GLY A 29 -15.37 -19.23 -3.26
CA GLY A 29 -15.34 -20.69 -3.43
C GLY A 29 -15.29 -21.17 -4.88
N LYS A 30 -15.30 -20.24 -5.86
CA LYS A 30 -15.29 -20.53 -7.30
C LYS A 30 -14.15 -19.76 -7.99
N PRO A 31 -12.87 -20.18 -7.82
CA PRO A 31 -11.76 -19.45 -8.43
C PRO A 31 -11.89 -19.45 -9.96
N GLY A 32 -11.68 -18.28 -10.58
CA GLY A 32 -11.88 -18.07 -12.01
C GLY A 32 -13.32 -17.72 -12.41
N HIS A 33 -14.22 -17.43 -11.46
CA HIS A 33 -15.60 -17.04 -11.75
C HIS A 33 -15.73 -15.83 -12.70
N PHE A 34 -14.68 -15.03 -12.84
CA PHE A 34 -14.63 -13.79 -13.60
C PHE A 34 -14.44 -14.04 -15.10
N ASP A 35 -13.91 -15.21 -15.48
CA ASP A 35 -13.75 -15.61 -16.88
C ASP A 35 -14.46 -16.94 -17.17
N ARG A 36 -15.33 -16.92 -18.19
CA ARG A 36 -16.06 -18.09 -18.67
C ARG A 36 -15.13 -19.17 -19.23
N THR A 37 -13.94 -18.83 -19.72
CA THR A 37 -12.97 -19.82 -20.20
C THR A 37 -12.48 -20.73 -19.06
N LEU A 38 -12.46 -20.20 -17.84
CA LEU A 38 -12.02 -20.89 -16.62
C LEU A 38 -13.15 -21.65 -15.91
N ALA A 39 -14.41 -21.40 -16.26
CA ALA A 39 -15.59 -21.93 -15.56
C ALA A 39 -15.69 -23.47 -15.51
N ARG A 40 -15.02 -24.17 -16.43
CA ARG A 40 -14.99 -25.65 -16.47
C ARG A 40 -14.04 -26.29 -15.45
N GLY A 41 -13.32 -25.47 -14.67
CA GLY A 41 -12.38 -25.91 -13.66
C GLY A 41 -11.04 -26.40 -14.21
N PRO A 42 -10.09 -26.75 -13.31
CA PRO A 42 -8.71 -27.09 -13.65
C PRO A 42 -8.59 -28.48 -14.30
N LYS A 43 -8.77 -28.56 -15.62
CA LYS A 43 -8.51 -29.79 -16.39
C LYS A 43 -7.02 -30.03 -16.66
N THR A 44 -6.25 -28.95 -16.73
CA THR A 44 -4.78 -28.97 -16.89
C THR A 44 -4.16 -27.95 -15.94
N THR A 45 -2.86 -28.08 -15.65
CA THR A 45 -2.13 -27.11 -14.81
C THR A 45 -2.05 -25.73 -15.45
N THR A 46 -2.19 -25.61 -16.77
CA THR A 46 -2.33 -24.33 -17.49
C THR A 46 -3.46 -23.48 -16.92
N TRP A 47 -4.55 -24.10 -16.48
CA TRP A 47 -5.67 -23.37 -15.88
C TRP A 47 -5.24 -22.53 -14.67
N ILE A 48 -4.30 -23.02 -13.86
CA ILE A 48 -3.80 -22.27 -12.69
C ILE A 48 -3.04 -21.02 -13.14
N TRP A 49 -2.27 -21.10 -14.22
CA TRP A 49 -1.54 -19.96 -14.75
C TRP A 49 -2.48 -18.92 -15.35
N ASN A 50 -3.45 -19.35 -16.14
CA ASN A 50 -4.47 -18.46 -16.73
C ASN A 50 -5.28 -17.76 -15.63
N LEU A 51 -5.65 -18.48 -14.56
CA LEU A 51 -6.32 -17.90 -13.40
C LEU A 51 -5.61 -16.66 -12.84
N HIS A 52 -4.27 -16.66 -12.79
CA HIS A 52 -3.51 -15.52 -12.27
C HIS A 52 -3.26 -14.46 -13.36
N ALA A 53 -2.98 -14.88 -14.59
CA ALA A 53 -2.71 -13.98 -15.70
C ALA A 53 -3.93 -13.10 -16.01
N ASP A 54 -5.12 -13.67 -15.95
CA ASP A 54 -6.36 -13.02 -16.36
C ASP A 54 -7.05 -12.31 -15.20
N ALA A 55 -6.52 -12.37 -13.96
CA ALA A 55 -7.20 -11.87 -12.77
C ALA A 55 -7.50 -10.36 -12.79
N HIS A 56 -6.63 -9.57 -13.41
CA HIS A 56 -6.79 -8.12 -13.54
C HIS A 56 -7.04 -7.66 -14.99
N ASP A 57 -7.27 -8.59 -15.90
CA ASP A 57 -7.64 -8.29 -17.28
C ASP A 57 -9.16 -8.04 -17.38
N PHE A 58 -9.63 -6.90 -16.85
CA PHE A 58 -11.06 -6.64 -16.70
C PHE A 58 -11.83 -6.60 -18.03
N ASP A 59 -11.14 -6.26 -19.13
CA ASP A 59 -11.73 -6.24 -20.47
C ASP A 59 -12.09 -7.65 -20.98
N SER A 60 -11.39 -8.70 -20.53
CA SER A 60 -11.76 -10.08 -20.88
C SER A 60 -12.90 -10.65 -20.02
N HIS A 61 -13.20 -10.03 -18.88
CA HIS A 61 -14.25 -10.49 -17.96
C HIS A 61 -15.65 -10.12 -18.45
N THR A 62 -15.79 -8.92 -19.03
CA THR A 62 -17.07 -8.35 -19.48
C THR A 62 -16.85 -7.34 -20.59
N SER A 63 -17.85 -7.13 -21.45
CA SER A 63 -17.85 -6.06 -22.45
C SER A 63 -18.49 -4.75 -21.95
N ASP A 64 -18.95 -4.73 -20.69
CA ASP A 64 -19.60 -3.57 -20.09
C ASP A 64 -18.54 -2.60 -19.51
N LEU A 65 -18.36 -1.46 -20.20
CA LEU A 65 -17.42 -0.41 -19.81
C LEU A 65 -17.75 0.21 -18.45
N GLU A 66 -19.02 0.22 -18.05
CA GLU A 66 -19.42 0.75 -16.75
C GLU A 66 -18.93 -0.16 -15.61
N ASP A 67 -19.12 -1.48 -15.75
CA ASP A 67 -18.59 -2.47 -14.78
C ASP A 67 -17.06 -2.48 -14.76
N ILE A 68 -16.40 -2.39 -15.92
CA ILE A 68 -14.93 -2.27 -15.99
C ILE A 68 -14.45 -1.02 -15.24
N SER A 69 -15.09 0.13 -15.47
CA SER A 69 -14.73 1.39 -14.81
C SER A 69 -14.93 1.31 -13.29
N ARG A 70 -16.01 0.68 -12.82
CA ARG A 70 -16.27 0.42 -11.40
C ARG A 70 -15.16 -0.45 -10.78
N LYS A 71 -14.76 -1.53 -11.45
CA LYS A 71 -13.66 -2.41 -10.99
C LYS A 71 -12.34 -1.66 -10.89
N ILE A 72 -11.99 -0.86 -11.90
CA ILE A 72 -10.77 -0.04 -11.89
C ILE A 72 -10.80 0.95 -10.72
N PHE A 73 -11.92 1.65 -10.54
CA PHE A 73 -12.06 2.62 -9.45
C PHE A 73 -11.89 1.99 -8.08
N SER A 74 -12.54 0.85 -7.81
CA SER A 74 -12.35 0.10 -6.56
C SER A 74 -10.94 -0.49 -6.41
N ALA A 75 -10.32 -0.98 -7.50
CA ALA A 75 -8.96 -1.49 -7.46
C ALA A 75 -7.94 -0.41 -7.09
N HIS A 76 -8.16 0.84 -7.50
CA HIS A 76 -7.33 1.97 -7.07
C HIS A 76 -7.38 2.19 -5.56
N PHE A 77 -8.56 2.09 -4.95
CA PHE A 77 -8.71 2.16 -3.49
C PHE A 77 -7.96 1.03 -2.78
N GLY A 78 -8.08 -0.20 -3.28
CA GLY A 78 -7.29 -1.33 -2.80
C GLY A 78 -5.78 -1.10 -2.89
N HIS A 79 -5.31 -0.55 -4.01
CA HIS A 79 -3.90 -0.20 -4.18
C HIS A 79 -3.44 0.91 -3.21
N LEU A 80 -4.23 1.98 -3.05
CA LEU A 80 -3.96 3.05 -2.10
C LEU A 80 -3.89 2.53 -0.66
N ALA A 81 -4.77 1.61 -0.28
CA ALA A 81 -4.73 0.98 1.03
C ALA A 81 -3.40 0.25 1.28
N ILE A 82 -2.92 -0.53 0.30
CA ILE A 82 -1.63 -1.22 0.40
C ILE A 82 -0.48 -0.23 0.54
N VAL A 83 -0.50 0.87 -0.22
CA VAL A 83 0.49 1.95 -0.09
C VAL A 83 0.47 2.56 1.32
N PHE A 84 -0.72 2.81 1.89
CA PHE A 84 -0.84 3.30 3.26
C PHE A 84 -0.37 2.29 4.30
N ILE A 85 -0.62 0.99 4.12
CA ILE A 85 -0.09 -0.07 5.00
C ILE A 85 1.45 -0.08 4.92
N TRP A 86 2.01 -0.04 3.72
CA TRP A 86 3.46 0.01 3.52
C TRP A 86 4.08 1.24 4.20
N LEU A 87 3.51 2.43 3.96
CA LEU A 87 3.95 3.67 4.62
C LEU A 87 3.84 3.57 6.14
N SER A 88 2.69 3.12 6.65
CA SER A 88 2.46 2.92 8.09
C SER A 88 3.52 2.00 8.69
N GLY A 89 3.84 0.88 8.02
CA GLY A 89 4.92 -0.02 8.38
C GLY A 89 6.28 0.69 8.45
N MET A 90 6.62 1.51 7.47
CA MET A 90 7.89 2.27 7.47
C MET A 90 8.00 3.21 8.69
N TYR A 91 6.93 3.94 9.03
CA TYR A 91 6.90 4.79 10.21
C TYR A 91 6.96 3.98 11.51
N PHE A 92 6.25 2.85 11.59
CA PHE A 92 6.24 1.99 12.76
C PHE A 92 7.62 1.37 13.03
N HIS A 93 8.30 0.90 11.99
CA HIS A 93 9.68 0.40 12.08
C HIS A 93 10.63 1.49 12.58
N GLY A 94 10.49 2.72 12.08
CA GLY A 94 11.18 3.90 12.61
C GLY A 94 10.90 4.16 14.09
N ALA A 95 9.66 3.98 14.54
CA ALA A 95 9.28 4.25 15.93
C ALA A 95 9.74 3.18 16.94
N ARG A 96 9.85 1.91 16.52
CA ARG A 96 10.00 0.78 17.46
C ARG A 96 11.33 0.04 17.36
N PHE A 97 11.96 0.02 16.18
CA PHE A 97 13.10 -0.85 15.89
C PHE A 97 14.23 -0.08 15.19
N SER A 98 14.39 1.21 15.54
CA SER A 98 15.34 2.09 14.87
C SER A 98 16.22 2.84 15.84
N ASN A 99 17.32 3.39 15.32
CA ASN A 99 18.19 4.32 16.03
C ASN A 99 17.89 5.79 15.70
N TYR A 100 16.65 6.14 15.32
CA TYR A 100 16.31 7.47 14.80
C TYR A 100 16.68 8.63 15.74
N GLU A 101 16.36 8.52 17.04
CA GLU A 101 16.69 9.58 18.01
C GLU A 101 18.20 9.71 18.24
N ALA A 102 18.91 8.58 18.29
CA ALA A 102 20.37 8.58 18.36
C ALA A 102 20.98 9.20 17.09
N TRP A 103 20.49 8.82 15.90
CA TRP A 103 20.91 9.42 14.64
C TRP A 103 20.63 10.92 14.59
N MET A 104 19.49 11.39 15.10
CA MET A 104 19.16 12.81 15.17
C MET A 104 20.18 13.61 16.01
N SER A 105 20.75 13.00 17.05
CA SER A 105 21.78 13.62 17.88
C SER A 105 23.13 13.76 17.17
N ASN A 106 23.49 12.83 16.28
CA ASN A 106 24.72 12.89 15.49
C ASN A 106 24.52 12.29 14.07
N PRO A 107 23.92 13.06 13.14
CA PRO A 107 23.51 12.56 11.83
C PRO A 107 24.67 12.25 10.87
N VAL A 108 25.87 12.74 11.18
CA VAL A 108 27.07 12.59 10.33
C VAL A 108 27.78 11.28 10.63
N ALA A 109 27.92 10.93 11.91
CA ALA A 109 28.65 9.72 12.32
C ALA A 109 27.75 8.48 12.36
N ILE A 110 26.54 8.60 12.90
CA ILE A 110 25.62 7.46 13.10
C ILE A 110 24.97 7.10 11.76
N LYS A 111 24.86 5.81 11.45
CA LYS A 111 24.21 5.33 10.23
C LYS A 111 22.74 5.01 10.51
N PRO A 112 21.79 5.41 9.62
CA PRO A 112 20.39 5.07 9.77
C PRO A 112 20.15 3.56 9.80
N SER A 113 19.40 3.07 10.78
CA SER A 113 18.94 1.68 10.86
C SER A 113 17.53 1.61 11.42
N ALA A 114 16.66 0.80 10.81
CA ALA A 114 15.26 0.63 11.22
C ALA A 114 14.75 -0.82 11.07
N GLN A 115 15.67 -1.77 10.92
CA GLN A 115 15.36 -3.19 10.79
C GLN A 115 16.35 -3.98 11.64
N VAL A 116 15.81 -4.79 12.55
CA VAL A 116 16.57 -5.66 13.44
C VAL A 116 16.16 -7.09 13.15
N VAL A 117 17.15 -7.96 12.99
CA VAL A 117 16.96 -9.36 12.66
C VAL A 117 16.93 -10.19 13.95
N TRP A 118 16.02 -11.16 14.03
CA TRP A 118 15.97 -12.08 15.16
C TRP A 118 17.18 -13.03 15.22
N PRO A 119 17.66 -13.39 16.43
CA PRO A 119 18.81 -14.26 16.61
C PRO A 119 18.42 -15.73 16.47
N ILE A 120 18.20 -16.16 15.23
CA ILE A 120 17.96 -17.56 14.87
C ILE A 120 18.95 -17.97 13.78
N PHE A 121 19.48 -19.19 13.86
CA PHE A 121 20.41 -19.72 12.84
C PHE A 121 21.67 -18.88 12.57
N GLY A 122 22.07 -17.97 13.47
CA GLY A 122 23.23 -17.11 13.30
C GLY A 122 23.00 -15.88 12.41
N GLN A 123 21.76 -15.61 11.97
CA GLN A 123 21.45 -14.48 11.09
C GLN A 123 21.57 -13.12 11.78
N GLU A 124 21.70 -13.08 13.12
CA GLU A 124 22.00 -11.85 13.87
C GLU A 124 23.33 -11.21 13.50
N ILE A 125 24.22 -11.92 12.78
CA ILE A 125 25.40 -11.33 12.14
C ILE A 125 25.04 -10.15 11.21
N LEU A 126 23.80 -10.11 10.70
CA LEU A 126 23.29 -9.01 9.89
C LEU A 126 23.02 -7.73 10.71
N ASN A 127 22.87 -7.84 12.04
CA ASN A 127 22.72 -6.69 12.94
C ASN A 127 24.10 -6.05 13.19
N SER A 128 24.56 -5.28 12.22
CA SER A 128 25.84 -4.57 12.31
C SER A 128 25.77 -3.42 13.29
N ASP A 129 26.90 -3.09 13.93
CA ASP A 129 27.02 -1.87 14.71
C ASP A 129 26.96 -0.64 13.78
N VAL A 130 25.89 0.14 13.92
CA VAL A 130 25.62 1.34 13.12
C VAL A 130 25.87 2.64 13.90
N GLY A 131 26.43 2.53 15.11
CA GLY A 131 26.64 3.63 16.04
C GLY A 131 25.40 3.99 16.87
N GLY A 132 25.61 4.79 17.91
CA GLY A 132 24.55 5.19 18.84
C GLY A 132 24.11 4.08 19.79
N GLY A 133 24.95 3.06 20.01
CA GLY A 133 24.63 1.90 20.87
C GLY A 133 23.60 0.97 20.27
N PHE A 134 23.38 1.02 18.94
CA PHE A 134 22.38 0.25 18.24
C PHE A 134 23.00 -0.69 17.21
N GLN A 135 22.46 -1.90 17.12
CA GLN A 135 22.85 -2.90 16.13
C GLN A 135 21.64 -3.29 15.29
N GLY A 136 21.81 -3.25 13.97
CA GLY A 136 20.73 -3.52 13.02
C GLY A 136 21.19 -3.43 11.58
N ILE A 137 20.27 -3.63 10.64
CA ILE A 137 20.53 -3.45 9.22
C ILE A 137 20.56 -1.95 8.91
N GLN A 138 21.65 -1.49 8.30
CA GLN A 138 21.73 -0.12 7.78
C GLN A 138 20.73 0.05 6.62
N ILE A 139 19.83 1.04 6.73
CA ILE A 139 18.84 1.34 5.70
C ILE A 139 19.36 2.42 4.73
N THR A 140 18.90 2.36 3.48
CA THR A 140 19.28 3.31 2.40
C THR A 140 18.08 4.04 1.78
N SER A 141 16.89 3.89 2.36
CA SER A 141 15.65 4.50 1.85
C SER A 141 15.53 6.02 2.04
N GLY A 142 16.42 6.64 2.82
CA GLY A 142 16.40 8.09 3.08
C GLY A 142 15.30 8.56 4.06
N LEU A 143 14.60 7.64 4.72
CA LEU A 143 13.49 7.96 5.61
C LEU A 143 13.89 8.87 6.78
N PHE A 144 15.07 8.67 7.36
CA PHE A 144 15.53 9.47 8.51
C PHE A 144 15.72 10.95 8.14
N GLN A 145 16.30 11.21 6.97
CA GLN A 145 16.47 12.56 6.43
C GLN A 145 15.12 13.19 6.11
N MET A 146 14.19 12.43 5.53
CA MET A 146 12.82 12.88 5.27
C MET A 146 12.08 13.24 6.56
N TRP A 147 12.08 12.37 7.57
CA TRP A 147 11.43 12.63 8.86
C TRP A 147 12.02 13.85 9.56
N ARG A 148 13.35 14.01 9.50
CA ARG A 148 14.02 15.21 10.01
C ARG A 148 13.58 16.47 9.27
N ALA A 149 13.46 16.42 7.95
CA ALA A 149 12.96 17.56 7.15
C ALA A 149 11.50 17.90 7.49
N SER A 150 10.70 16.91 7.87
CA SER A 150 9.33 17.10 8.37
C SER A 150 9.24 17.59 9.82
N GLY A 151 10.37 17.84 10.49
CA GLY A 151 10.40 18.33 11.87
C GLY A 151 10.08 17.29 12.93
N ILE A 152 10.13 15.99 12.59
CA ILE A 152 9.96 14.91 13.56
C ILE A 152 11.20 14.84 14.45
N THR A 153 11.03 14.76 15.75
CA THR A 153 12.14 14.77 16.73
C THR A 153 12.16 13.57 17.66
N ASN A 154 11.08 12.78 17.72
CA ASN A 154 10.99 11.63 18.62
C ASN A 154 10.14 10.50 18.03
N SER A 155 10.29 9.32 18.63
CA SER A 155 9.65 8.08 18.19
C SER A 155 8.13 8.07 18.40
N TYR A 156 7.62 8.86 19.34
CA TYR A 156 6.17 8.96 19.58
C TYR A 156 5.44 9.57 18.38
N GLN A 157 6.00 10.60 17.76
CA GLN A 157 5.47 11.21 16.53
C GLN A 157 5.44 10.21 15.36
N LEU A 158 6.49 9.39 15.20
CA LEU A 158 6.53 8.33 14.20
C LEU A 158 5.44 7.28 14.47
N TYR A 159 5.25 6.90 15.73
CA TYR A 159 4.22 5.95 16.13
C TYR A 159 2.80 6.47 15.83
N CYS A 160 2.50 7.72 16.18
CA CYS A 160 1.21 8.35 15.86
C CYS A 160 0.98 8.42 14.34
N THR A 161 2.01 8.76 13.56
CA THR A 161 1.93 8.77 12.09
C THR A 161 1.64 7.38 11.53
N ALA A 162 2.26 6.33 12.09
CA ALA A 162 1.98 4.95 11.69
C ALA A 162 0.52 4.56 11.95
N ILE A 163 -0.03 4.87 13.14
CA ILE A 163 -1.44 4.60 13.45
C ILE A 163 -2.37 5.37 12.50
N GLY A 164 -2.08 6.65 12.24
CA GLY A 164 -2.83 7.45 11.26
C GLY A 164 -2.81 6.82 9.86
N GLY A 165 -1.65 6.35 9.40
CA GLY A 165 -1.52 5.64 8.13
C GLY A 165 -2.35 4.35 8.08
N LEU A 166 -2.42 3.60 9.18
CA LEU A 166 -3.21 2.36 9.23
C LEU A 166 -4.72 2.64 9.23
N VAL A 167 -5.17 3.70 9.91
CA VAL A 167 -6.57 4.17 9.84
C VAL A 167 -6.91 4.60 8.43
N MET A 168 -6.03 5.34 7.75
CA MET A 168 -6.23 5.72 6.35
C MET A 168 -6.29 4.51 5.43
N ALA A 169 -5.48 3.47 5.65
CA ALA A 169 -5.60 2.23 4.91
C ALA A 169 -6.98 1.56 5.10
N GLY A 170 -7.50 1.53 6.33
CA GLY A 170 -8.84 1.03 6.63
C GLY A 170 -9.93 1.83 5.93
N LEU A 171 -9.81 3.16 5.89
CA LEU A 171 -10.74 4.02 5.14
C LEU A 171 -10.66 3.80 3.63
N MET A 172 -9.46 3.60 3.08
CA MET A 172 -9.30 3.28 1.65
C MET A 172 -9.85 1.88 1.31
N LEU A 173 -9.78 0.90 2.21
CA LEU A 173 -10.43 -0.40 1.97
C LEU A 173 -11.96 -0.37 2.07
N PHE A 174 -12.50 0.64 2.76
CA PHE A 174 -13.94 0.80 2.96
C PHE A 174 -14.59 1.62 1.83
N ALA A 175 -13.89 2.63 1.32
CA ALA A 175 -14.36 3.55 0.27
C ALA A 175 -14.56 2.85 -1.09
#